data_AF-A0A2E2M473-F1
#
_entry.id   AF-A0A2E2M473-F1
#
_cell.length_a   1.000
_cell.length_b   1.000
_cell.length_c   1.000
_cell.angle_alpha   90.00
_cell.angle_beta   90.00
_cell.angle_gamma   90.00
#
_symmetry.space_group_name_H-M   'P 1'
#
loop_
_entity.id
_entity.type
_entity.pdbx_description
1 polymer ?
#
loop_
_entity_poly.entity_id
_entity_poly.type
_entity_poly.pdbx_seq_one_letter_code
_entity_poly.pdbx_strand_id
1 'polypeptide(L)'
;MTLSGAWDKIRTDPIIRMMVIAVAFYGMSTFEGPMMSIKAVNSLSHYTDWTIGHVHSGALGWVGMISFGAVYYLAPKLWNRNRLYSLRLVNWHFWLATLGIVLYAAVMWVAGIQQGLMWREYNDQGFLVYSFAESVAAMKPYYILRAVGGLMYLTGAIIMAFNIYMTIIGREREEAPIPGAEPALAPAE
;
A
#
# COMPACT_ATOMS: atom_id res chain seq x y z
N MET A 1 18.59 -1.80 -6.80
CA MET A 1 19.78 -1.78 -7.68
C MET A 1 19.48 -2.35 -9.08
N THR A 2 18.63 -3.37 -9.22
CA THR A 2 18.25 -3.94 -10.53
C THR A 2 17.64 -2.95 -11.53
N LEU A 3 16.91 -1.93 -11.04
CA LEU A 3 16.36 -0.84 -11.86
C LEU A 3 17.37 0.27 -12.20
N SER A 4 18.63 0.16 -11.77
CA SER A 4 19.65 1.16 -12.08
C SER A 4 19.82 1.30 -13.58
N GLY A 5 19.69 2.51 -14.10
CA GLY A 5 19.69 2.80 -15.55
C GLY A 5 18.34 2.65 -16.25
N ALA A 6 17.29 2.21 -15.56
CA ALA A 6 15.93 2.05 -16.10
C ALA A 6 14.86 2.80 -15.27
N TRP A 7 15.27 3.84 -14.54
CA TRP A 7 14.39 4.63 -13.67
C TRP A 7 13.34 5.45 -14.44
N ASP A 8 13.61 5.76 -15.70
CA ASP A 8 12.66 6.36 -16.64
C ASP A 8 11.38 5.53 -16.79
N LYS A 9 11.49 4.20 -16.71
CA LYS A 9 10.34 3.28 -16.82
C LYS A 9 9.32 3.44 -15.71
N ILE A 10 9.68 4.02 -14.58
CA ILE A 10 8.71 4.36 -13.53
C ILE A 10 7.67 5.34 -14.07
N ARG A 11 8.02 6.22 -15.02
CA ARG A 11 7.05 7.18 -15.58
C ARG A 11 6.12 6.54 -16.60
N THR A 12 6.53 5.45 -17.24
CA THR A 12 5.80 4.87 -18.38
C THR A 12 5.05 3.58 -18.02
N ASP A 13 5.59 2.77 -17.12
CA ASP A 13 5.04 1.47 -16.75
C ASP A 13 4.49 1.46 -15.31
N PRO A 14 3.15 1.45 -15.12
CA PRO A 14 2.55 1.41 -13.79
C PRO A 14 2.78 0.08 -13.05
N ILE A 15 3.10 -1.02 -13.74
CA ILE A 15 3.46 -2.29 -13.11
C ILE A 15 4.81 -2.16 -12.42
N ILE A 16 5.79 -1.54 -13.09
CA ILE A 16 7.10 -1.24 -12.48
C ILE A 16 6.94 -0.30 -11.29
N ARG A 17 6.06 0.71 -11.37
CA ARG A 17 5.76 1.58 -10.21
C ARG A 17 5.27 0.78 -9.00
N MET A 18 4.36 -0.17 -9.21
CA MET A 18 3.87 -1.05 -8.14
C MET A 18 5.01 -1.85 -7.51
N MET A 19 5.87 -2.47 -8.33
CA MET A 19 6.99 -3.27 -7.83
C MET A 19 7.99 -2.43 -7.03
N VAL A 20 8.26 -1.19 -7.47
CA VAL A 20 9.16 -0.26 -6.76
C VAL A 20 8.59 0.15 -5.41
N ILE A 21 7.31 0.54 -5.37
CA ILE A 21 6.64 0.87 -4.10
C ILE A 21 6.59 -0.34 -3.17
N ALA A 22 6.39 -1.54 -3.72
CA ALA A 22 6.44 -2.76 -2.92
C ALA A 22 7.78 -2.91 -2.19
N VAL A 23 8.89 -2.80 -2.91
CA VAL A 23 10.24 -2.89 -2.32
C VAL A 23 10.49 -1.77 -1.31
N ALA A 24 9.96 -0.57 -1.53
CA ALA A 24 10.06 0.53 -0.57
C ALA A 24 9.35 0.18 0.76
N PHE A 25 8.13 -0.33 0.72
CA PHE A 25 7.40 -0.78 1.91
C PHE A 25 8.00 -2.02 2.55
N TYR A 26 8.63 -2.91 1.76
CA TYR A 26 9.41 -4.02 2.29
C TYR A 26 10.59 -3.50 3.12
N GLY A 27 11.40 -2.59 2.56
CA GLY A 27 12.51 -1.98 3.28
C GLY A 27 12.05 -1.24 4.53
N MET A 28 10.94 -0.51 4.45
CA MET A 28 10.36 0.19 5.59
C MET A 28 9.91 -0.78 6.71
N SER A 29 9.08 -1.78 6.38
CA SER A 29 8.56 -2.74 7.37
C SER A 29 9.68 -3.60 7.96
N THR A 30 10.64 -4.04 7.15
CA THR A 30 11.79 -4.81 7.63
C THR A 30 12.82 -3.97 8.38
N PHE A 31 12.74 -2.64 8.32
CA PHE A 31 13.45 -1.75 9.24
C PHE A 31 12.67 -1.52 10.53
N GLU A 32 11.37 -1.25 10.43
CA GLU A 32 10.47 -1.01 11.55
C GLU A 32 10.36 -2.22 12.49
N GLY A 33 10.26 -3.43 11.95
CA GLY A 33 10.15 -4.66 12.75
C GLY A 33 11.31 -4.84 13.73
N PRO A 34 12.58 -4.76 13.29
CA PRO A 34 13.74 -4.73 14.18
C PRO A 34 13.66 -3.63 15.23
N MET A 35 13.28 -2.40 14.85
CA MET A 35 13.10 -1.31 15.82
C MET A 35 12.07 -1.66 16.89
N MET A 36 10.92 -2.23 16.51
CA MET A 36 9.86 -2.67 17.42
C MET A 36 10.23 -3.89 18.26
N SER A 37 11.29 -4.63 17.92
CA SER A 37 11.79 -5.75 18.72
C SER A 37 12.74 -5.32 19.84
N ILE A 38 13.21 -4.07 19.82
CA ILE A 38 13.99 -3.48 20.91
C ILE A 38 13.06 -3.25 22.10
N LYS A 39 13.40 -3.78 23.28
CA LYS A 39 12.55 -3.72 24.50
C LYS A 39 12.02 -2.33 24.82
N ALA A 40 12.85 -1.29 24.68
CA ALA A 40 12.43 0.09 24.96
C ALA A 40 11.31 0.56 24.02
N VAL A 41 11.44 0.29 22.72
CA VAL A 41 10.42 0.61 21.71
C VAL A 41 9.21 -0.29 21.87
N ASN A 42 9.43 -1.59 22.07
CA ASN A 42 8.37 -2.57 22.27
C ASN A 42 7.50 -2.24 23.48
N SER A 43 8.08 -1.68 24.54
CA SER A 43 7.32 -1.25 25.71
C SER A 43 6.20 -0.26 25.34
N LEU A 44 6.39 0.53 24.28
CA LEU A 44 5.41 1.49 23.78
C LEU A 44 4.54 0.89 22.66
N SER A 45 5.12 0.13 21.74
CA SER A 45 4.40 -0.36 20.56
C SER A 45 3.54 -1.61 20.82
N HIS A 46 3.86 -2.41 21.84
CA HIS A 46 3.16 -3.65 22.14
C HIS A 46 1.71 -3.38 22.58
N TYR A 47 0.78 -4.23 22.11
CA TYR A 47 -0.67 -4.07 22.27
C TYR A 47 -1.32 -2.83 21.65
N THR A 48 -0.55 -1.92 21.05
CA THR A 48 -1.08 -0.74 20.38
C THR A 48 -1.34 -0.96 18.89
N ASP A 49 -2.09 -0.05 18.28
CA ASP A 49 -2.34 0.04 16.85
C ASP A 49 -1.06 0.27 16.03
N TRP A 50 0.09 0.57 16.64
CA TRP A 50 1.39 0.59 15.94
C TRP A 50 1.69 -0.79 15.33
N THR A 51 1.47 -1.87 16.08
CA THR A 51 1.68 -3.23 15.54
C THR A 51 0.81 -3.49 14.32
N ILE A 52 -0.41 -2.96 14.31
CA ILE A 52 -1.34 -3.09 13.18
C ILE A 52 -0.84 -2.26 11.99
N GLY A 53 -0.31 -1.06 12.24
CA GLY A 53 0.37 -0.24 11.22
C GLY A 53 1.54 -0.96 10.57
N HIS A 54 2.41 -1.58 11.38
CA HIS A 54 3.53 -2.38 10.92
C HIS A 54 3.09 -3.60 10.08
N VAL A 55 2.07 -4.34 10.55
CA VAL A 55 1.54 -5.48 9.81
C VAL A 55 1.00 -5.05 8.45
N HIS A 56 0.24 -3.95 8.37
CA HIS A 56 -0.34 -3.51 7.10
C HIS A 56 0.69 -2.87 6.17
N SER A 57 1.72 -2.20 6.69
CA SER A 57 2.82 -1.69 5.87
C SER A 57 3.52 -2.85 5.14
N GLY A 58 3.74 -3.99 5.82
CA GLY A 58 4.24 -5.22 5.19
C GLY A 58 3.20 -5.95 4.32
N ALA A 59 1.98 -6.15 4.81
CA ALA A 59 0.97 -6.95 4.12
C ALA A 59 0.42 -6.25 2.87
N LEU A 60 0.00 -5.00 2.99
CA LEU A 60 -0.58 -4.24 1.87
C LEU A 60 0.49 -3.55 1.05
N GLY A 61 1.44 -2.90 1.73
CA GLY A 61 2.49 -2.11 1.10
C GLY A 61 3.53 -2.96 0.38
N TRP A 62 3.97 -4.07 0.98
CA TRP A 62 4.89 -5.01 0.34
C TRP A 62 4.17 -6.16 -0.38
N VAL A 63 3.57 -7.09 0.37
CA VAL A 63 3.04 -8.36 -0.18
C VAL A 63 1.95 -8.09 -1.23
N GLY A 64 1.01 -7.21 -0.93
CA GLY A 64 -0.07 -6.87 -1.86
C GLY A 64 0.46 -6.21 -3.12
N MET A 65 1.28 -5.16 -3.01
CA MET A 65 1.81 -4.43 -4.16
C MET A 65 2.68 -5.28 -5.09
N ILE A 66 3.57 -6.12 -4.53
CA ILE A 66 4.41 -7.00 -5.37
C ILE A 66 3.55 -8.06 -6.07
N SER A 67 2.55 -8.61 -5.37
CA SER A 67 1.63 -9.60 -5.92
C SER A 67 0.76 -9.00 -7.02
N PHE A 68 0.24 -7.79 -6.83
CA PHE A 68 -0.51 -7.08 -7.86
C PHE A 68 0.33 -6.84 -9.11
N GLY A 69 1.57 -6.36 -8.96
CA GLY A 69 2.49 -6.20 -10.08
C GLY A 69 2.76 -7.52 -10.82
N ALA A 70 3.01 -8.59 -10.08
CA ALA A 70 3.22 -9.93 -10.66
C ALA A 70 1.99 -10.43 -11.43
N VAL A 71 0.79 -10.28 -10.86
CA VAL A 71 -0.45 -10.70 -11.52
C VAL A 71 -0.71 -9.88 -12.79
N TYR A 72 -0.51 -8.55 -12.76
CA TYR A 72 -0.65 -7.72 -13.96
C TYR A 72 0.31 -8.12 -15.07
N TYR A 73 1.53 -8.52 -14.72
CA TYR A 73 2.50 -9.02 -15.68
C TYR A 73 2.13 -10.40 -16.25
N LEU A 74 1.65 -11.30 -15.41
CA LEU A 74 1.38 -12.70 -15.78
C LEU A 74 0.03 -12.89 -16.49
N ALA A 75 -1.00 -12.14 -16.11
CA ALA A 75 -2.36 -12.30 -16.65
C ALA A 75 -2.43 -12.30 -18.19
N PRO A 76 -1.86 -11.34 -18.94
CA PRO A 76 -1.92 -11.40 -20.40
C PRO A 76 -1.15 -12.61 -20.96
N LYS A 77 -0.03 -12.99 -20.34
CA LYS A 77 0.81 -14.11 -20.81
C LYS A 77 0.13 -15.47 -20.64
N LEU A 78 -0.48 -15.70 -19.48
CA LEU A 78 -1.15 -16.96 -19.16
C LEU A 78 -2.41 -17.17 -20.00
N TRP A 79 -3.08 -16.09 -20.40
CA TRP A 79 -4.27 -16.13 -21.26
C TRP A 79 -4.00 -15.83 -22.74
N ASN A 80 -2.73 -15.84 -23.16
CA ASN A 80 -2.30 -15.59 -24.53
C ASN A 80 -2.90 -14.31 -25.15
N ARG A 81 -2.83 -13.21 -24.40
CA ARG A 81 -3.30 -11.87 -24.79
C ARG A 81 -2.10 -10.96 -25.09
N ASN A 82 -2.27 -10.08 -26.08
CA ASN A 82 -1.23 -9.13 -26.49
C ASN A 82 -0.85 -8.16 -25.37
N ARG A 83 -1.86 -7.68 -24.62
CA ARG A 83 -1.70 -6.73 -23.52
C ARG A 83 -2.85 -6.83 -22.52
N LEU A 84 -2.71 -6.13 -21.40
CA LEU A 84 -3.82 -5.89 -20.47
C LEU A 84 -4.90 -5.01 -21.13
N TYR A 85 -6.14 -5.18 -20.67
CA TYR A 85 -7.29 -4.40 -21.14
C TYR A 85 -7.05 -2.89 -21.06
N SER A 86 -6.53 -2.38 -19.94
CA SER A 86 -6.21 -0.96 -19.77
C SER A 86 -5.03 -0.72 -18.83
N LEU A 87 -3.98 -0.05 -19.30
CA LEU A 87 -2.87 0.38 -18.45
C LEU A 87 -3.26 1.58 -17.56
N ARG A 88 -4.22 2.40 -17.99
CA ARG A 88 -4.72 3.52 -17.17
C ARG A 88 -5.44 3.03 -15.91
N LEU A 89 -6.17 1.92 -16.00
CA LEU A 89 -6.78 1.28 -14.83
C LEU A 89 -5.72 0.72 -13.86
N VAL A 90 -4.59 0.20 -14.37
CA VAL A 90 -3.45 -0.19 -13.51
C VAL A 90 -2.90 1.03 -12.78
N ASN A 91 -2.78 2.18 -13.46
CA ASN A 91 -2.33 3.42 -12.83
C ASN A 91 -3.31 3.93 -11.76
N TRP A 92 -4.63 3.84 -12.00
CA TRP A 92 -5.64 4.16 -10.98
C TRP A 92 -5.55 3.24 -9.77
N HIS A 93 -5.42 1.93 -9.99
CA HIS A 93 -5.19 0.98 -8.92
C HIS A 93 -3.93 1.34 -8.14
N PHE A 94 -2.82 1.63 -8.81
CA PHE A 94 -1.57 2.04 -8.18
C PHE A 94 -1.78 3.22 -7.21
N TRP A 95 -2.44 4.29 -7.65
CA TRP A 95 -2.67 5.46 -6.80
C TRP A 95 -3.61 5.19 -5.63
N LEU A 96 -4.70 4.46 -5.87
CA LEU A 96 -5.65 4.10 -4.81
C LEU A 96 -5.01 3.20 -3.75
N ALA A 97 -4.26 2.19 -4.19
CA ALA A 97 -3.52 1.31 -3.29
C ALA A 97 -2.45 2.07 -2.51
N THR A 98 -1.66 2.90 -3.19
CA THR A 98 -0.56 3.66 -2.57
C THR A 98 -1.08 4.69 -1.56
N LEU A 99 -2.06 5.50 -1.93
CA LEU A 99 -2.65 6.48 -1.01
C LEU A 99 -3.39 5.77 0.13
N GLY A 100 -4.08 4.67 -0.15
CA GLY A 100 -4.75 3.86 0.86
C GLY A 100 -3.79 3.33 1.92
N ILE A 101 -2.65 2.74 1.52
CA ILE A 101 -1.68 2.22 2.49
C ILE A 101 -0.92 3.33 3.22
N VAL A 102 -0.57 4.43 2.54
CA VAL A 102 0.10 5.57 3.21
C VAL A 102 -0.81 6.17 4.28
N LEU A 103 -2.10 6.37 3.97
CA LEU A 103 -3.09 6.83 4.95
C LEU A 103 -3.23 5.83 6.11
N TYR A 104 -3.37 4.54 5.80
CA TYR A 104 -3.51 3.50 6.81
C TYR A 104 -2.31 3.48 7.77
N ALA A 105 -1.09 3.44 7.24
CA ALA A 105 0.14 3.36 8.03
C ALA A 105 0.33 4.62 8.89
N ALA A 106 0.19 5.81 8.30
CA ALA A 106 0.34 7.07 9.02
C ALA A 106 -0.63 7.19 10.20
N VAL A 107 -1.90 6.85 9.98
CA VAL A 107 -2.96 6.90 11.01
C VAL A 107 -2.67 5.90 12.13
N MET A 108 -2.21 4.69 11.81
CA MET A 108 -1.89 3.67 12.81
C MET A 108 -0.64 3.94 13.61
N TRP A 109 0.38 4.60 13.05
CA TRP A 109 1.52 5.07 13.84
C TRP A 109 1.10 6.10 14.88
N VAL A 110 0.31 7.10 14.47
CA VAL A 110 -0.18 8.13 15.39
C VAL A 110 -1.08 7.51 16.47
N ALA A 111 -2.02 6.65 16.08
CA ALA A 111 -2.89 5.94 17.01
C ALA A 111 -2.09 5.10 18.02
N GLY A 112 -1.10 4.35 17.53
CA GLY A 112 -0.29 3.48 18.37
C GLY A 112 0.58 4.23 19.37
N ILE A 113 1.24 5.31 18.94
CA ILE A 113 1.99 6.19 19.83
C ILE A 113 1.06 6.80 20.87
N GLN A 114 -0.10 7.32 20.46
CA GLN A 114 -1.06 7.92 21.38
C GLN A 114 -1.57 6.91 22.42
N GLN A 115 -1.95 5.69 22.02
CA GLN A 115 -2.35 4.63 22.98
C GLN A 115 -1.23 4.32 23.95
N GLY A 116 -0.03 4.08 23.43
CA GLY A 116 1.13 3.72 24.23
C GLY A 116 1.47 4.80 25.27
N LEU A 117 1.37 6.08 24.90
CA LEU A 117 1.57 7.22 25.80
C LEU A 117 0.44 7.33 26.82
N MET A 118 -0.83 7.29 26.38
CA MET A 118 -1.98 7.38 27.30
C MET A 118 -1.96 6.28 28.38
N TRP A 119 -1.54 5.06 28.03
CA TRP A 119 -1.50 3.93 28.99
C TRP A 119 -0.36 4.00 30.00
N ARG A 120 0.65 4.85 29.78
CA ARG A 120 1.81 4.97 30.68
C ARG A 120 1.99 6.36 31.27
N GLU A 121 1.04 7.26 31.04
CA GLU A 121 1.11 8.62 31.55
C GLU A 121 0.76 8.63 33.04
N TYR A 122 1.68 9.13 33.85
CA TYR A 122 1.49 9.33 35.29
C TYR A 122 1.52 10.83 35.60
N ASN A 123 0.64 11.28 36.48
CA ASN A 123 0.69 12.65 37.00
C ASN A 123 1.79 12.80 38.07
N ASP A 124 1.99 14.03 38.54
CA ASP A 124 2.97 14.37 39.58
C ASP A 124 2.74 13.61 40.91
N GLN A 125 1.56 13.03 41.11
CA GLN A 125 1.20 12.24 42.30
C GLN A 125 1.38 10.73 42.10
N GLY A 126 1.82 10.29 40.92
CA GLY A 126 2.03 8.88 40.59
C GLY A 126 0.75 8.09 40.25
N PHE A 127 -0.37 8.78 39.98
CA PHE A 127 -1.59 8.15 39.47
C PHE A 127 -1.62 8.15 37.94
N LEU A 128 -2.24 7.12 37.35
CA LEU A 128 -2.50 7.09 35.91
C LEU A 128 -3.41 8.25 35.50
N VAL A 129 -2.99 9.00 34.48
CA VAL A 129 -3.72 10.18 33.99
C VAL A 129 -4.98 9.78 33.24
N TYR A 130 -4.92 8.71 32.44
CA TYR A 130 -6.01 8.28 31.58
C TYR A 130 -6.56 6.93 32.01
N SER A 131 -7.88 6.81 32.04
CA SER A 131 -8.56 5.53 32.07
C SER A 131 -8.44 4.80 30.73
N PHE A 132 -8.59 3.47 30.75
CA PHE A 132 -8.61 2.70 29.51
C PHE A 132 -9.76 3.12 28.58
N ALA A 133 -10.93 3.45 29.13
CA ALA A 133 -12.09 3.90 28.35
C ALA A 133 -11.81 5.20 27.57
N GLU A 134 -11.08 6.14 28.16
CA GLU A 134 -10.65 7.37 27.47
C GLU A 134 -9.69 7.07 26.32
N SER A 135 -8.75 6.13 26.51
CA SER A 135 -7.86 5.71 25.43
C SER A 135 -8.64 5.09 24.26
N VAL A 136 -9.66 4.28 24.53
CA VAL A 136 -10.52 3.69 23.49
C VAL A 136 -11.35 4.76 22.78
N ALA A 137 -11.93 5.70 23.52
CA ALA A 137 -12.70 6.80 22.95
C ALA A 137 -11.85 7.67 22.01
N ALA A 138 -10.59 7.92 22.40
CA ALA A 138 -9.63 8.66 21.59
C ALA A 138 -9.28 7.97 20.26
N MET A 139 -9.47 6.65 20.15
CA MET A 139 -9.11 5.89 18.93
C MET A 139 -10.14 5.95 17.81
N LYS A 140 -11.39 6.35 18.12
CA LYS A 140 -12.48 6.39 17.14
C LYS A 140 -12.13 7.11 15.82
N PRO A 141 -11.56 8.34 15.82
CA PRO A 141 -11.19 9.00 14.57
C PRO A 141 -10.15 8.21 13.75
N TYR A 142 -9.17 7.60 14.42
CA TYR A 142 -8.16 6.79 13.74
C TYR A 142 -8.76 5.53 13.10
N TYR A 143 -9.75 4.90 13.73
CA TYR A 143 -10.44 3.75 13.14
C TYR A 143 -11.26 4.10 11.91
N ILE A 144 -11.87 5.28 11.88
CA ILE A 144 -12.57 5.77 10.68
C ILE A 144 -11.57 6.01 9.55
N LEU A 145 -10.48 6.73 9.82
CA LEU A 145 -9.46 7.02 8.80
C LEU A 145 -8.77 5.76 8.28
N ARG A 146 -8.52 4.78 9.16
CA ARG A 146 -8.03 3.45 8.78
C ARG A 146 -8.99 2.74 7.83
N ALA A 147 -10.29 2.76 8.13
CA ALA A 147 -11.30 2.17 7.26
C ALA A 147 -11.34 2.86 5.88
N VAL A 148 -11.22 4.20 5.84
CA VAL A 148 -11.11 4.95 4.58
C VAL A 148 -9.89 4.51 3.77
N GLY A 149 -8.71 4.43 4.39
CA GLY A 149 -7.50 3.95 3.72
C GLY A 149 -7.64 2.51 3.19
N GLY A 150 -8.24 1.62 3.99
CA GLY A 150 -8.55 0.26 3.58
C GLY A 150 -9.55 0.17 2.41
N LEU A 151 -10.59 1.01 2.42
CA LEU A 151 -11.57 1.09 1.33
C LEU A 151 -10.96 1.61 0.04
N MET A 152 -10.04 2.58 0.10
CA MET A 152 -9.28 3.02 -1.07
C MET A 152 -8.47 1.87 -1.68
N TYR A 153 -7.75 1.12 -0.83
CA TYR A 153 -6.98 -0.04 -1.27
C TYR A 153 -7.87 -1.13 -1.88
N LEU A 154 -9.00 -1.46 -1.23
CA LEU A 154 -9.97 -2.43 -1.72
C LEU A 154 -10.59 -2.00 -3.06
N THR A 155 -10.91 -0.72 -3.22
CA THR A 155 -11.42 -0.18 -4.49
C THR A 155 -10.39 -0.37 -5.60
N GLY A 156 -9.11 -0.16 -5.31
CA GLY A 156 -8.01 -0.50 -6.22
C GLY A 156 -8.00 -1.97 -6.63
N ALA A 157 -8.15 -2.89 -5.68
CA ALA A 157 -8.22 -4.32 -5.96
C ALA A 157 -9.46 -4.71 -6.79
N ILE A 158 -10.60 -4.05 -6.61
CA ILE A 158 -11.79 -4.23 -7.46
C ILE A 158 -11.50 -3.78 -8.90
N ILE A 159 -10.81 -2.64 -9.09
CA ILE A 159 -10.37 -2.18 -10.41
C ILE A 159 -9.43 -3.21 -11.06
N MET A 160 -8.53 -3.81 -10.29
CA MET A 160 -7.68 -4.89 -10.77
C MET A 160 -8.47 -6.10 -11.25
N ALA A 161 -9.41 -6.59 -10.43
CA ALA A 161 -10.25 -7.74 -10.76
C ALA A 161 -11.01 -7.48 -12.07
N PHE A 162 -11.60 -6.29 -12.23
CA PHE A 162 -12.27 -5.88 -13.46
C PHE A 162 -11.32 -5.86 -14.66
N ASN A 163 -10.15 -5.23 -14.53
CA ASN A 163 -9.17 -5.11 -15.62
C ASN A 163 -8.65 -6.49 -16.08
N ILE A 164 -8.37 -7.38 -15.13
CA ILE A 164 -7.95 -8.75 -15.42
C ILE A 164 -9.07 -9.54 -16.08
N TYR A 165 -10.30 -9.46 -15.56
CA TYR A 165 -11.46 -10.11 -16.16
C TYR A 165 -11.65 -9.69 -17.62
N MET A 166 -11.59 -8.38 -17.90
CA MET A 166 -11.69 -7.84 -19.25
C MET A 166 -10.54 -8.30 -20.18
N THR A 167 -9.33 -8.44 -19.62
CA THR A 167 -8.17 -9.00 -20.33
C THR A 167 -8.41 -10.46 -20.69
N ILE A 168 -8.88 -11.28 -19.73
CA ILE A 168 -9.13 -12.71 -19.91
C ILE A 168 -10.14 -12.97 -21.02
N ILE A 169 -11.23 -12.17 -21.09
CA ILE A 169 -12.25 -12.29 -22.15
C ILE A 169 -11.80 -11.69 -23.49
N GLY A 170 -10.60 -11.10 -23.58
CA GLY A 170 -10.00 -10.64 -24.83
C GLY A 170 -10.46 -9.27 -25.30
N ARG A 171 -10.99 -8.45 -24.39
CA ARG A 171 -11.28 -7.06 -24.71
C ARG A 171 -10.01 -6.25 -24.56
N GLU A 172 -9.84 -5.30 -25.46
CA GLU A 172 -8.79 -4.29 -25.40
C GLU A 172 -9.45 -2.91 -25.41
N ARG A 173 -9.03 -2.03 -24.50
CA ARG A 173 -9.52 -0.66 -24.50
C ARG A 173 -8.64 0.20 -25.40
N GLU A 174 -9.26 0.92 -26.33
CA GLU A 174 -8.61 2.00 -27.06
C GLU A 174 -8.38 3.18 -26.11
N GLU A 175 -7.12 3.51 -25.84
CA GLU A 175 -6.75 4.60 -24.95
C GLU A 175 -5.65 5.43 -25.60
N ALA A 176 -5.73 6.76 -25.45
CA ALA A 176 -4.61 7.63 -25.78
C ALA A 176 -3.35 7.19 -25.00
N PRO A 177 -2.15 7.26 -25.63
CA PRO A 177 -0.89 6.89 -24.98
C PRO A 177 -0.74 7.57 -23.63
N ILE A 178 -0.20 6.84 -22.66
CA ILE A 178 0.18 7.45 -21.37
C ILE A 178 1.28 8.49 -21.66
N PRO A 179 1.18 9.73 -21.14
CA PRO A 179 2.19 10.75 -21.39
C PRO A 179 3.60 10.23 -21.05
N GLY A 180 4.50 10.28 -22.04
CA GLY A 180 5.88 9.79 -21.92
C GLY A 180 6.11 8.33 -22.31
N ALA A 181 5.07 7.55 -22.62
CA ALA A 181 5.23 6.28 -23.30
C ALA A 181 5.52 6.55 -24.78
N GLU A 182 6.64 6.03 -25.30
CA GLU A 182 6.90 6.09 -26.75
C GLU A 182 5.74 5.38 -27.48
N PRO A 183 5.21 5.97 -28.56
CA PRO A 183 4.22 5.28 -29.37
C PRO A 183 4.83 3.97 -29.87
N ALA A 184 4.11 2.87 -29.68
CA ALA A 184 4.50 1.60 -30.28
C ALA A 184 4.67 1.82 -31.79
N LEU A 185 5.86 1.54 -32.31
CA LEU A 185 6.13 1.61 -33.74
C LEU A 185 5.08 0.76 -34.45
N ALA A 186 4.28 1.39 -35.30
CA ALA A 186 3.35 0.68 -36.16
C ALA A 186 4.16 -0.32 -36.99
N PRO A 187 3.71 -1.58 -37.14
CA PRO A 187 4.38 -2.50 -38.04
C PRO A 187 4.37 -1.87 -39.43
N ALA A 188 5.56 -1.79 -40.05
CA ALA A 188 5.67 -1.40 -41.44
C ALA A 188 4.89 -2.41 -42.28
N GLU A 189 3.91 -1.93 -43.05
CA GLU A 189 3.24 -2.71 -44.11
C GLU A 189 4.22 -3.08 -45.22
#